data_AF-A0A915MMZ4-F1
#
_entry.id   AF-A0A915MMZ4-F1
#
_cell.length_a   1.000
_cell.length_b   1.000
_cell.length_c   1.000
_cell.angle_alpha   90.00
_cell.angle_beta   90.00
_cell.angle_gamma   90.00
#
_symmetry.space_group_name_H-M   'P 1'
#
loop_
_entity.id
_entity.type
_entity.pdbx_description
1 polymer ?
#
loop_
_entity_poly.entity_id
_entity_poly.type
_entity_poly.pdbx_seq_one_letter_code
_entity_poly.pdbx_strand_id
1 'polypeptide(L)'
;MAGTALLMLFVGSVGCVGAVKLERFLLGSFILLLLIALLAKLGVVILCILHQSKFSDENMSNYLSNISKNRYNRDRWVLPVMDSVQFYHHCCGGYNFSEYSDSFWYLTNTERGTRSYVPRSCCRQSQESRAWVIQPIDPLCIQYLPG
;
A
#
# COMPACT_ATOMS: atom_id res chain seq x y z
N MET A 1 -6.17 2.94 8.89
CA MET A 1 -7.51 2.32 9.04
C MET A 1 -8.27 2.84 10.27
N ALA A 2 -7.65 3.05 11.44
CA ALA A 2 -8.36 3.53 12.64
C ALA A 2 -9.00 4.93 12.48
N GLY A 3 -8.32 5.88 11.82
CA GLY A 3 -8.82 7.25 11.67
C GLY A 3 -10.10 7.37 10.83
N THR A 4 -10.22 6.59 9.76
CA THR A 4 -11.42 6.59 8.90
C THR A 4 -12.63 5.97 9.59
N ALA A 5 -12.42 4.94 10.41
CA ALA A 5 -13.49 4.28 11.18
C ALA A 5 -14.11 5.22 12.23
N LEU A 6 -13.28 5.98 12.95
CA LEU A 6 -13.75 6.97 13.94
C LEU A 6 -14.60 8.08 13.29
N LEU A 7 -14.18 8.58 12.13
CA LEU A 7 -14.92 9.59 11.38
C LEU A 7 -16.28 9.06 10.91
N MET A 8 -16.32 7.82 10.41
CA MET A 8 -17.59 7.20 9.98
C MET A 8 -18.56 6.98 11.15
N LEU A 9 -18.06 6.55 12.31
CA LEU A 9 -18.88 6.40 13.52
C LEU A 9 -19.44 7.74 13.99
N PHE A 10 -18.62 8.79 14.01
CA PHE A 10 -19.06 10.12 14.41
C PHE A 10 -20.15 10.66 13.47
N VAL A 11 -19.89 10.65 12.16
CA VAL A 11 -20.87 11.11 11.16
C VAL A 11 -22.16 10.30 11.22
N GLY A 12 -22.06 8.98 11.40
CA GLY A 12 -23.22 8.10 11.55
C GLY A 12 -24.05 8.41 12.80
N SER A 13 -23.40 8.69 13.94
CA SER A 13 -24.09 9.05 15.17
C SER A 13 -24.87 10.36 15.06
N VAL A 14 -24.28 11.38 14.43
CA VAL A 14 -24.93 12.68 14.18
C VAL A 14 -26.10 12.52 13.21
N GLY A 15 -25.93 11.72 12.15
CA GLY A 15 -27.01 11.39 11.21
C GLY A 15 -28.18 10.67 11.87
N CYS A 16 -27.91 9.70 12.73
CA CYS A 16 -28.94 8.94 13.45
C CYS A 16 -29.74 9.84 14.41
N VAL A 17 -29.05 10.67 15.21
CA VAL A 17 -29.71 11.62 16.13
C VAL A 17 -30.51 12.67 15.36
N GLY A 18 -29.97 13.16 14.23
CA GLY A 18 -30.65 14.13 13.36
C GLY A 18 -31.92 13.59 12.71
N ALA A 19 -31.95 12.30 12.33
CA ALA A 19 -33.12 11.65 11.77
C ALA A 19 -34.22 11.41 12.83
N VAL A 20 -33.84 10.99 14.04
CA VAL A 20 -34.79 10.69 15.12
C VAL A 20 -35.43 11.96 15.68
N LYS A 21 -34.68 13.07 15.79
CA LYS A 21 -35.20 14.28 16.45
C LYS A 21 -36.08 15.19 15.58
N LEU A 22 -36.29 14.92 14.29
CA LEU A 22 -37.07 15.78 13.38
C LEU A 22 -36.71 17.29 13.43
N GLU A 23 -35.55 17.63 13.99
CA GLU A 23 -35.05 18.99 14.14
C GLU A 23 -34.43 19.42 12.82
N ARG A 24 -35.11 20.31 12.11
CA ARG A 24 -34.78 20.74 10.74
C ARG A 24 -33.34 21.26 10.62
N PHE A 25 -32.81 21.85 11.69
CA PHE A 25 -31.45 22.38 11.74
C PHE A 25 -30.37 21.28 11.76
N LEU A 26 -30.58 20.18 12.51
CA LEU A 26 -29.62 19.07 12.58
C LEU A 26 -29.58 18.30 11.25
N LEU A 27 -30.74 18.06 10.65
CA LEU A 27 -30.84 17.39 9.35
C LEU A 27 -30.22 18.25 8.23
N GLY A 28 -30.47 19.57 8.26
CA GLY A 28 -29.87 20.50 7.31
C GLY A 28 -28.34 20.55 7.40
N SER A 29 -27.78 20.60 8.62
CA SER A 29 -26.34 20.53 8.84
C SER A 29 -25.73 19.23 8.33
N PHE A 30 -26.39 18.08 8.57
CA PHE A 30 -25.93 16.79 8.08
C PHE A 30 -25.91 16.72 6.55
N ILE A 31 -26.96 17.18 5.88
CA ILE A 31 -27.02 17.25 4.41
C ILE A 31 -25.92 18.18 3.86
N LEU A 32 -25.71 19.34 4.49
CA LEU A 32 -24.64 20.27 4.10
C LEU A 32 -23.24 19.64 4.22
N LEU A 33 -22.97 18.95 5.32
CA LEU A 33 -21.70 18.23 5.53
C LEU A 33 -21.49 17.13 4.48
N LEU A 34 -22.54 16.38 4.13
CA LEU A 34 -22.48 15.38 3.07
C LEU A 34 -22.24 15.99 1.69
N LEU A 35 -22.86 17.14 1.38
CA LEU A 35 -22.62 17.86 0.13
C LEU A 35 -21.17 18.35 0.03
N ILE A 36 -20.62 18.93 1.09
CA ILE A 36 -19.21 19.35 1.13
C ILE A 36 -18.29 18.14 0.95
N ALA A 37 -18.56 17.03 1.63
CA ALA A 37 -17.78 15.80 1.48
C ALA A 37 -17.85 15.22 0.06
N LEU A 38 -19.01 15.31 -0.60
CA LEU A 38 -19.20 14.88 -1.99
C LEU A 38 -18.36 15.75 -2.93
N LEU A 39 -18.44 17.08 -2.79
CA LEU A 39 -17.64 18.01 -3.60
C LEU A 39 -16.14 17.79 -3.39
N ALA A 40 -15.70 17.58 -2.15
CA ALA A 40 -14.31 17.27 -1.84
C ALA A 40 -13.86 15.96 -2.50
N LYS A 41 -14.68 14.90 -2.44
CA LYS A 41 -14.39 13.63 -3.13
C LYS A 41 -14.31 13.80 -4.64
N LEU A 42 -15.23 14.54 -5.25
CA LEU A 42 -15.18 14.84 -6.68
C LEU A 42 -13.91 15.61 -7.04
N GLY A 43 -13.52 16.59 -6.22
CA GLY A 43 -12.26 17.31 -6.37
C GLY A 43 -11.04 16.38 -6.36
N VAL A 44 -10.97 15.46 -5.39
CA VAL A 44 -9.91 14.44 -5.32
C VAL A 44 -9.90 13.55 -6.57
N VAL A 45 -11.07 13.09 -7.02
CA VAL A 45 -11.20 12.24 -8.23
C VAL A 45 -10.71 12.99 -9.47
N ILE A 46 -11.14 14.24 -9.66
CA ILE A 46 -10.73 15.07 -10.81
C ILE A 46 -9.22 15.31 -10.77
N LEU A 47 -8.67 15.69 -9.61
CA LEU A 47 -7.23 15.88 -9.44
C LEU A 47 -6.46 14.60 -9.75
N CYS A 48 -6.97 13.44 -9.32
CA CYS A 48 -6.36 12.14 -9.60
C CYS A 48 -6.32 11.84 -11.10
N ILE A 49 -7.38 12.18 -11.85
CA ILE A 49 -7.43 11.99 -13.31
C ILE A 49 -6.46 12.95 -14.01
N LEU A 50 -6.48 14.24 -13.65
CA LEU A 50 -5.61 15.24 -14.26
C LEU A 50 -4.12 14.97 -14.02
N HIS A 51 -3.78 14.47 -12.83
CA HIS A 51 -2.41 14.12 -12.46
C HIS A 51 -2.07 12.64 -12.67
N GLN A 52 -2.94 11.87 -13.34
CA GLN A 52 -2.68 10.45 -13.57
C GLN A 52 -1.35 10.23 -14.30
N SER A 53 -0.99 11.14 -15.23
CA SER A 53 0.30 11.12 -15.93
C SER A 53 1.51 11.45 -15.05
N LYS A 54 1.32 12.19 -13.95
CA LYS A 54 2.38 12.43 -12.96
C LYS A 54 2.65 11.21 -12.09
N PHE A 55 1.64 10.37 -11.92
CA PHE A 55 1.72 9.04 -11.33
C PHE A 55 1.94 7.95 -12.40
N SER A 56 2.24 8.31 -13.65
CA SER A 56 2.61 7.34 -14.68
C SER A 56 3.71 6.43 -14.15
N ASP A 57 3.66 5.17 -14.60
CA ASP A 57 4.50 4.08 -14.13
C ASP A 57 5.96 4.47 -13.98
N GLU A 58 6.53 5.30 -14.85
CA GLU A 58 7.94 5.72 -14.76
C GLU A 58 8.29 6.45 -13.46
N ASN A 59 7.48 7.41 -13.02
CA ASN A 59 7.79 8.14 -11.78
C ASN A 59 7.65 7.22 -10.57
N MET A 60 6.56 6.47 -10.49
CA MET A 60 6.32 5.53 -9.39
C MET A 60 7.38 4.43 -9.36
N SER A 61 7.71 3.85 -10.51
CA SER A 61 8.74 2.81 -10.64
C SER A 61 10.12 3.34 -10.30
N ASN A 62 10.45 4.59 -10.65
CA ASN A 62 11.68 5.25 -10.18
C ASN A 62 11.71 5.41 -8.65
N TYR A 63 10.60 5.82 -8.03
CA TYR A 63 10.50 5.91 -6.57
C TYR A 63 10.65 4.53 -5.92
N LEU A 64 9.94 3.52 -6.42
CA LEU A 64 10.01 2.14 -5.92
C LEU A 64 11.40 1.53 -6.14
N SER A 65 12.04 1.81 -7.27
CA SER A 65 13.42 1.42 -7.57
C SER A 65 14.37 1.99 -6.50
N ASN A 66 14.31 3.29 -6.25
CA ASN A 66 15.14 3.93 -5.23
C ASN A 66 14.88 3.37 -3.82
N ILE A 67 13.61 3.13 -3.48
CA ILE A 67 13.23 2.52 -2.19
C ILE A 67 13.80 1.09 -2.08
N SER A 68 13.64 0.27 -3.12
CA SER A 68 14.14 -1.11 -3.14
C SER A 68 15.66 -1.19 -3.01
N LYS A 69 16.40 -0.30 -3.69
CA LYS A 69 17.87 -0.26 -3.65
C LYS A 69 18.44 0.26 -2.33
N ASN A 70 17.89 1.38 -1.83
CA ASN A 70 18.56 2.17 -0.79
C ASN A 70 17.88 2.13 0.58
N ARG A 71 16.59 1.74 0.65
CA ARG A 71 15.76 1.87 1.86
C ARG A 71 15.18 0.54 2.34
N TYR A 72 15.05 -0.45 1.45
CA TYR A 72 14.54 -1.77 1.81
C TYR A 72 15.43 -2.44 2.87
N ASN A 73 14.80 -2.89 3.96
CA ASN A 73 15.44 -3.42 5.18
C ASN A 73 16.39 -2.46 5.93
N ARG A 74 16.52 -1.21 5.48
CA ARG A 74 17.25 -0.15 6.20
C ARG A 74 16.32 0.65 7.08
N ASP A 75 15.16 0.99 6.54
CA ASP A 75 14.11 1.70 7.27
C ASP A 75 13.06 0.72 7.79
N ARG A 76 12.77 0.77 9.09
CA ARG A 76 11.82 -0.13 9.76
C ARG A 76 10.41 -0.09 9.15
N TRP A 77 9.98 1.05 8.64
CA TRP A 77 8.65 1.21 8.04
C TRP A 77 8.60 0.80 6.57
N VAL A 78 9.74 0.79 5.86
CA VAL A 78 9.79 0.46 4.42
C VAL A 78 9.61 -1.04 4.20
N LEU A 79 10.23 -1.87 5.05
CA LEU A 79 10.17 -3.32 4.92
C LEU A 79 8.72 -3.86 4.83
N PRO A 80 7.83 -3.63 5.83
CA PRO A 80 6.47 -4.19 5.78
C PRO A 80 5.61 -3.59 4.64
N VAL A 81 5.88 -2.34 4.27
CA VAL A 81 5.17 -1.66 3.17
C VAL A 81 5.56 -2.30 1.83
N MET A 82 6.86 -2.43 1.57
CA MET A 82 7.35 -2.99 0.32
C MET A 82 6.99 -4.47 0.21
N ASP A 83 7.08 -5.22 1.31
CA ASP A 83 6.65 -6.61 1.38
C ASP A 83 5.17 -6.77 1.00
N SER A 84 4.30 -5.88 1.51
CA SER A 84 2.88 -5.89 1.18
C SER A 84 2.64 -5.54 -0.29
N VAL A 85 3.32 -4.52 -0.81
CA VAL A 85 3.20 -4.12 -2.23
C VAL A 85 3.59 -5.29 -3.14
N GLN A 86 4.72 -5.93 -2.88
CA GLN A 86 5.21 -7.06 -3.67
C GLN A 86 4.28 -8.27 -3.56
N PHE A 87 3.75 -8.54 -2.37
CA PHE A 87 2.79 -9.61 -2.13
C PHE A 87 1.49 -9.42 -2.92
N TYR A 88 0.87 -8.24 -2.86
CA TYR A 88 -0.45 -7.99 -3.48
C TYR A 88 -0.37 -7.73 -4.99
N HIS A 89 0.70 -7.10 -5.45
CA HIS A 89 0.87 -6.76 -6.87
C HIS A 89 1.71 -7.77 -7.64
N HIS A 90 2.20 -8.83 -6.98
CA HIS A 90 3.06 -9.85 -7.58
C HIS A 90 4.25 -9.26 -8.36
N CYS A 91 4.80 -8.16 -7.85
CA CYS A 91 5.94 -7.47 -8.43
C CYS A 91 7.20 -7.65 -7.56
N CYS A 92 8.38 -7.36 -8.12
CA CYS A 92 9.63 -7.40 -7.38
C CYS A 92 10.57 -6.29 -7.84
N GLY A 93 10.81 -5.32 -6.96
CA GLY A 93 11.54 -4.09 -7.29
C GLY A 93 10.62 -2.99 -7.83
N GLY A 94 11.21 -1.94 -8.40
CA GLY A 94 10.48 -0.88 -9.10
C GLY A 94 10.24 -1.25 -10.55
N TYR A 95 11.29 -1.68 -11.25
CA TYR A 95 11.24 -2.13 -12.64
C TYR A 95 11.51 -3.62 -12.78
N ASN A 96 12.50 -4.13 -12.06
CA ASN A 96 12.96 -5.52 -12.20
C ASN A 96 13.55 -6.04 -10.90
N PHE A 97 13.49 -7.35 -10.73
CA PHE A 97 14.06 -8.02 -9.57
C PHE A 97 15.59 -7.85 -9.46
N SER A 98 16.29 -7.61 -10.58
CA SER A 98 17.75 -7.41 -10.58
C SER A 98 18.19 -6.18 -9.78
N GLU A 99 17.29 -5.24 -9.52
CA GLU A 99 17.55 -4.06 -8.69
C GLU A 99 17.88 -4.41 -7.24
N TYR A 100 17.56 -5.63 -6.80
CA TYR A 100 18.02 -6.12 -5.52
C TYR A 100 19.49 -6.52 -5.51
N SER A 101 20.08 -6.89 -6.65
CA SER A 101 21.46 -7.39 -6.71
C SER A 101 22.53 -6.37 -6.32
N ASP A 102 22.24 -5.09 -6.51
CA ASP A 102 23.06 -3.93 -6.15
C ASP A 102 22.51 -3.19 -4.92
N SER A 103 21.49 -3.73 -4.25
CA SER A 103 20.83 -3.10 -3.09
C SER A 103 21.57 -3.31 -1.78
N PHE A 104 21.32 -2.40 -0.82
CA PHE A 104 21.76 -2.56 0.57
C PHE A 104 21.29 -3.89 1.18
N TRP A 105 20.08 -4.33 0.82
CA TRP A 105 19.54 -5.59 1.29
C TRP A 105 20.40 -6.77 0.85
N TYR A 106 20.80 -6.84 -0.43
CA TYR A 106 21.64 -7.94 -0.92
C TYR A 106 23.01 -7.98 -0.25
N LEU A 107 23.57 -6.83 0.15
CA LEU A 107 24.83 -6.76 0.90
C LEU A 107 24.71 -7.29 2.33
N THR A 108 23.52 -7.23 2.93
CA THR A 108 23.31 -7.52 4.36
C THR A 108 22.46 -8.75 4.63
N ASN A 109 21.81 -9.32 3.61
CA ASN A 109 20.94 -10.46 3.79
C ASN A 109 21.75 -11.70 4.20
N THR A 110 21.40 -12.28 5.34
CA THR A 110 21.90 -13.59 5.80
C THR A 110 20.75 -14.54 6.16
N GLU A 111 19.52 -14.12 5.86
CA GLU A 111 18.25 -14.77 6.22
C GLU A 111 18.15 -16.27 5.89
N ARG A 112 18.89 -16.75 4.87
CA ARG A 112 18.81 -18.13 4.38
C ARG A 112 20.13 -18.90 4.51
N GLY A 113 21.06 -18.41 5.33
CA GLY A 113 22.41 -18.98 5.46
C GLY A 113 23.33 -18.67 4.27
N THR A 114 22.77 -18.31 3.11
CA THR A 114 23.47 -17.80 1.93
C THR A 114 22.90 -16.47 1.46
N ARG A 115 23.65 -15.78 0.59
CA ARG A 115 23.23 -14.53 -0.05
C ARG A 115 22.07 -14.81 -1.01
N SER A 116 20.94 -14.13 -0.81
CA SER A 116 19.70 -14.35 -1.56
C SER A 116 19.58 -13.25 -2.60
N TYR A 117 19.19 -13.56 -3.83
CA TYR A 117 19.13 -12.55 -4.89
C TYR A 117 17.93 -11.60 -4.74
N VAL A 118 16.83 -12.07 -4.15
CA VAL A 118 15.59 -11.30 -3.94
C VAL A 118 14.97 -11.56 -2.56
N PRO A 119 14.19 -10.61 -2.00
CA PRO A 119 13.50 -10.79 -0.73
C PRO A 119 12.41 -11.86 -0.75
N ARG A 120 11.99 -12.32 0.44
CA ARG A 120 10.97 -13.37 0.59
C ARG A 120 9.61 -12.97 0.02
N SER A 121 9.24 -11.70 0.08
CA SER A 121 8.02 -11.13 -0.50
C SER A 121 7.94 -11.25 -2.02
N CYS A 122 9.09 -11.30 -2.72
CA CYS A 122 9.15 -11.51 -4.17
C CYS A 122 8.94 -12.97 -4.58
N CYS A 123 8.95 -13.90 -3.64
CA CYS A 123 8.87 -15.32 -3.93
C CYS A 123 7.42 -15.78 -4.11
N ARG A 124 7.24 -16.93 -4.75
CA ARG A 124 5.93 -17.57 -4.83
C ARG A 124 5.49 -17.99 -3.43
N GLN A 125 4.32 -17.53 -3.02
CA GLN A 125 3.79 -17.74 -1.68
C GLN A 125 2.84 -18.94 -1.60
N SER A 126 2.75 -19.57 -0.43
CA SER A 126 1.77 -20.62 -0.12
C SER A 126 0.34 -20.07 -0.11
N GLN A 127 -0.67 -20.94 -0.16
CA GLN A 127 -2.08 -20.50 -0.03
C GLN A 127 -2.41 -19.93 1.36
N GLU A 128 -1.65 -20.28 2.39
CA GLU A 128 -1.86 -19.80 3.76
C GLU A 128 -1.19 -18.44 4.04
N SER A 129 -0.37 -17.97 3.10
CA SER A 129 0.39 -16.74 3.22
C SER A 129 -0.49 -15.48 3.30
N ARG A 130 0.03 -14.46 4.00
CA ARG A 130 -0.57 -13.13 4.11
C ARG A 130 0.53 -12.09 3.93
N ALA A 131 0.17 -10.85 3.58
CA ALA A 131 1.15 -9.76 3.45
C ALA A 131 1.98 -9.50 4.74
N TRP A 132 1.44 -9.82 5.92
CA TRP A 132 2.12 -9.71 7.22
C TRP A 132 2.73 -11.04 7.70
N VAL A 133 2.50 -12.16 6.99
CA VAL A 133 3.06 -13.49 7.28
C VAL A 133 3.42 -14.16 5.95
N ILE A 134 4.64 -13.86 5.50
CA ILE A 134 5.18 -14.35 4.22
C ILE A 134 5.63 -15.80 4.40
N GLN A 135 5.15 -16.68 3.53
CA GLN A 135 5.45 -18.11 3.52
C GLN A 135 5.78 -18.54 2.10
N PRO A 136 7.06 -18.42 1.69
CA PRO A 136 7.46 -18.82 0.35
C PRO A 136 7.39 -20.36 0.23
N ILE A 137 6.89 -20.87 -0.90
CA ILE A 137 6.82 -22.32 -1.18
C ILE A 137 8.23 -22.90 -1.28
N ASP A 138 9.10 -22.21 -2.03
CA ASP A 138 10.52 -22.50 -2.10
C ASP A 138 11.26 -21.51 -1.17
N PRO A 139 11.86 -22.00 -0.07
CA PRO A 139 12.61 -21.16 0.84
C PRO A 139 13.77 -20.44 0.17
N LEU A 140 14.42 -21.03 -0.85
CA LEU A 140 15.63 -20.51 -1.48
C LEU A 140 15.35 -19.55 -2.64
N CYS A 141 14.28 -19.79 -3.41
CA CYS A 141 13.71 -18.82 -4.36
C CYS A 141 14.79 -18.17 -5.24
N ILE A 142 15.48 -19.03 -5.99
CA ILE A 142 16.61 -18.69 -6.86
C ILE A 142 16.17 -18.29 -8.28
N GLN A 143 14.88 -18.41 -8.61
CA GLN A 143 14.33 -18.01 -9.91
C GLN A 143 13.13 -17.08 -9.74
N TYR A 144 13.14 -16.00 -10.52
CA TYR A 144 11.98 -15.13 -10.76
C TYR A 144 10.91 -15.95 -11.50
N LEU A 145 9.76 -16.20 -10.85
CA LEU A 145 8.57 -16.67 -11.56
C LEU A 145 7.75 -15.42 -11.93
N PRO A 146 7.73 -15.00 -13.21
CA PRO A 146 6.64 -14.15 -13.66
C PRO A 146 5.34 -14.96 -13.49
N GLY A 147 4.34 -14.35 -12.85
CA GLY A 147 2.98 -14.88 -12.83
C GLY A 147 2.38 -14.95 -14.22
#